data_AF-A0A975ACF6-F1
#
_entry.id   AF-A0A975ACF6-F1
#
_cell.length_a   1.000
_cell.length_b   1.000
_cell.length_c   1.000
_cell.angle_alpha   90.00
_cell.angle_beta   90.00
_cell.angle_gamma   90.00
#
_symmetry.space_group_name_H-M   'P 1'
#
loop_
_entity.id
_entity.type
_entity.pdbx_description
1 polymer ?
#
loop_
_entity_poly.entity_id
_entity_poly.type
_entity_poly.pdbx_seq_one_letter_code
_entity_poly.pdbx_strand_id
1 'polypeptide(L)'
;MDFVATHRDAIAVVNENLRYLEHEGYERIDKLRREWLSVFRSVIELGMKAGELRDLNSEFLTRTLVGMLNSSARWYNPEGSRQPAEIAEIYAHLLLYGLSTSRPAS
;
A
#
# COMPACT_ATOMS: atom_id res chain seq x y z
N MET A 1 10.19 1.97 -3.05
CA MET A 1 10.20 1.51 -1.64
C MET A 1 11.23 2.25 -0.79
N ASP A 2 12.15 3.02 -1.37
CA ASP A 2 13.06 3.92 -0.65
C ASP A 2 12.36 4.83 0.36
N PHE A 3 11.21 5.42 0.00
CA PHE A 3 10.49 6.32 0.91
C PHE A 3 10.10 5.68 2.26
N VAL A 4 9.66 4.41 2.24
CA VAL A 4 9.26 3.66 3.44
C VAL A 4 10.48 3.25 4.27
N ALA A 5 11.57 2.89 3.60
CA ALA A 5 12.82 2.51 4.26
C ALA A 5 13.50 3.71 4.95
N THR A 6 13.50 4.89 4.32
CA THR A 6 14.14 6.10 4.85
C THR A 6 13.33 6.78 5.97
N HIS A 7 12.01 6.53 6.06
CA HIS A 7 11.12 7.21 7.02
C HIS A 7 10.39 6.25 7.97
N ARG A 8 10.94 5.06 8.21
CA ARG A 8 10.34 3.97 9.00
C ARG A 8 9.75 4.43 10.34
N ASP A 9 10.54 5.16 11.12
CA ASP A 9 10.14 5.63 12.46
C ASP A 9 9.06 6.71 12.37
N ALA A 10 9.16 7.62 11.39
CA ALA A 10 8.14 8.64 11.16
C ALA A 10 6.81 8.03 10.68
N ILE A 11 6.85 6.97 9.86
CA ILE A 11 5.64 6.28 9.38
C ILE A 11 4.98 5.47 10.49
N ALA A 12 5.77 4.80 11.34
CA ALA A 12 5.25 4.08 12.52
C ALA A 12 4.65 5.06 13.54
N VAL A 13 5.36 6.14 13.85
CA VAL A 13 4.91 7.20 14.76
C VAL A 13 3.66 7.90 14.23
N VAL A 14 3.60 8.26 12.94
CA VAL A 14 2.40 8.88 12.35
C VAL A 14 1.22 7.90 12.40
N ASN A 15 1.39 6.63 12.01
CA ASN A 15 0.28 5.68 12.03
C ASN A 15 -0.24 5.35 13.45
N GLU A 16 0.63 5.33 14.45
CA GLU A 16 0.26 5.04 15.84
C GLU A 16 -0.20 6.28 16.62
N ASN A 17 0.32 7.47 16.31
CA ASN A 17 0.04 8.71 17.03
C ASN A 17 -0.87 9.70 16.29
N LEU A 18 -1.37 9.36 15.10
CA LEU A 18 -2.37 10.15 14.38
C LEU A 18 -3.59 10.51 15.24
N ARG A 19 -3.95 9.63 16.18
CA ARG A 19 -5.03 9.83 17.17
C ARG A 19 -4.72 10.87 18.25
N TYR A 20 -3.48 11.34 18.37
CA TYR A 20 -3.02 12.32 19.36
C TYR A 20 -2.68 13.69 18.75
N LEU A 21 -2.85 13.85 17.43
CA LEU A 21 -2.64 15.15 16.78
C LEU A 21 -3.85 16.06 17.01
N GLU A 22 -3.59 17.35 17.21
CA GLU A 22 -4.63 18.37 17.19
C GLU A 22 -5.36 18.39 15.84
N HIS A 23 -6.62 18.84 15.84
CA HIS A 23 -7.58 18.65 14.74
C HIS A 23 -7.04 19.10 13.37
N GLU A 24 -6.33 20.23 13.31
CA GLU A 24 -5.73 20.74 12.07
C GLU A 24 -4.59 19.85 11.53
N GLY A 25 -3.78 19.28 12.43
CA GLY A 25 -2.70 18.35 12.07
C GLY A 25 -3.23 17.02 11.55
N TYR A 26 -4.31 16.52 12.16
CA TYR A 26 -5.00 15.32 11.69
C TYR A 26 -5.59 15.51 10.28
N GLU A 27 -6.34 16.59 10.05
CA GLU A 27 -6.98 16.87 8.75
C GLU A 27 -5.95 17.00 7.62
N ARG A 28 -4.80 17.61 7.89
CA ARG A 28 -3.71 17.73 6.91
C ARG A 28 -3.14 16.36 6.52
N ILE A 29 -2.89 15.49 7.49
CA ILE A 29 -2.34 14.15 7.21
C ILE A 29 -3.38 13.26 6.55
N ASP A 30 -4.65 13.37 6.95
CA ASP A 30 -5.75 12.60 6.36
C ASP A 30 -6.03 13.03 4.91
N LYS A 31 -5.90 14.33 4.60
CA LYS A 31 -5.95 14.82 3.21
C LYS A 31 -4.82 14.22 2.36
N LEU A 32 -3.58 14.30 2.82
CA LEU A 32 -2.44 13.69 2.12
C LEU A 32 -2.66 12.18 1.96
N ARG A 33 -3.23 11.53 2.98
CA ARG A 33 -3.58 10.12 2.94
C ARG A 33 -4.57 9.80 1.83
N ARG A 34 -5.66 10.54 1.73
CA ARG A 34 -6.66 10.39 0.66
C ARG A 34 -6.04 10.59 -0.72
N GLU A 35 -5.19 11.60 -0.89
CA GLU A 35 -4.55 11.90 -2.17
C GLU A 35 -3.69 10.74 -2.66
N TRP A 36 -2.79 10.21 -1.84
CA TRP A 36 -1.95 9.10 -2.30
C TRP A 36 -2.73 7.78 -2.44
N LEU A 37 -3.74 7.54 -1.59
CA LEU A 37 -4.64 6.38 -1.73
C LEU A 37 -5.40 6.42 -3.07
N SER A 38 -5.78 7.62 -3.53
CA SER A 38 -6.49 7.78 -4.79
C SER A 38 -5.67 7.28 -5.98
N VAL A 39 -4.34 7.46 -5.95
CA VAL A 39 -3.44 6.98 -7.01
C VAL A 39 -3.51 5.45 -7.13
N PHE A 40 -3.39 4.73 -6.02
CA PHE A 40 -3.50 3.27 -6.01
C PHE A 40 -4.88 2.79 -6.46
N ARG A 41 -5.94 3.46 -5.97
CA ARG A 41 -7.31 3.14 -6.34
C ARG A 41 -7.54 3.30 -7.84
N SER A 42 -7.06 4.38 -8.45
CA SER A 42 -7.20 4.62 -9.89
C SER A 42 -6.49 3.56 -10.74
N VAL A 43 -5.34 3.07 -10.32
CA VAL A 43 -4.63 1.98 -11.02
C VAL A 43 -5.43 0.68 -10.96
N ILE A 44 -5.98 0.34 -9.78
CA ILE A 44 -6.83 -0.85 -9.61
C ILE A 44 -8.08 -0.74 -10.50
N GLU A 45 -8.74 0.41 -10.51
CA GLU A 45 -9.94 0.65 -11.32
C GLU A 45 -9.64 0.57 -12.83
N LEU A 46 -8.46 1.03 -13.26
CA LEU A 46 -8.03 0.90 -14.64
C LEU A 46 -7.88 -0.58 -15.05
N GLY A 47 -7.22 -1.40 -14.21
CA GLY A 47 -7.07 -2.83 -14.45
C GLY A 47 -8.42 -3.58 -14.46
N MET A 48 -9.36 -3.18 -13.61
CA MET A 48 -10.74 -3.70 -13.63
C MET A 48 -11.46 -3.33 -14.92
N LYS A 49 -11.37 -2.07 -15.36
CA LYS A 49 -11.98 -1.59 -16.60
C LYS A 49 -11.40 -2.27 -17.84
N ALA A 50 -10.11 -2.60 -17.82
CA ALA A 50 -9.43 -3.35 -18.87
C ALA A 50 -9.80 -4.84 -18.87
N GLY A 51 -10.50 -5.35 -17.85
CA GLY A 51 -10.82 -6.76 -17.69
C GLY A 51 -9.63 -7.62 -17.23
N GLU A 52 -8.51 -6.99 -16.85
CA GLU A 52 -7.30 -7.66 -16.37
C GLU A 52 -7.42 -8.06 -14.90
N LEU A 53 -8.13 -7.25 -14.11
CA LEU A 53 -8.45 -7.50 -12.71
C LEU A 53 -9.95 -7.79 -12.54
N ARG A 54 -10.29 -8.65 -11.58
CA ARG A 54 -11.68 -8.94 -11.22
C ARG A 54 -12.38 -7.68 -10.70
N ASP A 55 -13.64 -7.52 -11.10
CA ASP A 55 -14.51 -6.45 -10.60
C ASP A 55 -14.89 -6.71 -9.13
N LEU A 56 -14.20 -6.01 -8.24
CA LEU A 56 -14.30 -6.12 -6.78
C LEU A 56 -14.28 -4.71 -6.18
N ASN A 57 -14.53 -4.59 -4.88
CA ASN A 57 -14.51 -3.29 -4.21
C ASN A 57 -13.10 -2.67 -4.23
N SER A 58 -12.88 -1.67 -5.10
CA SER A 58 -11.58 -1.02 -5.32
C SER A 58 -11.06 -0.31 -4.07
N GLU A 59 -11.95 0.24 -3.24
CA GLU A 59 -11.57 0.87 -1.96
C GLU A 59 -10.98 -0.16 -0.99
N PHE A 60 -11.65 -1.31 -0.83
CA PHE A 60 -11.20 -2.39 0.04
C PHE A 60 -9.85 -2.95 -0.40
N LEU A 61 -9.66 -3.16 -1.71
CA LEU A 61 -8.38 -3.62 -2.26
C LEU A 61 -7.26 -2.60 -2.02
N THR A 62 -7.54 -1.31 -2.22
CA THR A 62 -6.59 -0.23 -1.94
C THR A 62 -6.17 -0.24 -0.48
N ARG A 63 -7.12 -0.32 0.46
CA ARG A 63 -6.84 -0.40 1.90
C ARG A 63 -6.03 -1.65 2.27
N THR A 64 -6.30 -2.77 1.60
CA THR A 64 -5.57 -4.03 1.81
C THR A 64 -4.10 -3.90 1.40
N LEU A 65 -3.83 -3.42 0.19
CA LEU A 65 -2.46 -3.16 -0.30
C LEU A 65 -1.70 -2.23 0.66
N VAL A 66 -2.37 -1.18 1.12
CA VAL A 66 -1.77 -0.22 2.06
C VAL A 66 -1.52 -0.83 3.43
N GLY A 67 -2.42 -1.69 3.92
CA GLY A 67 -2.20 -2.48 5.12
C GLY A 67 -0.93 -3.32 5.03
N MET A 68 -0.69 -3.96 3.88
CA MET A 68 0.53 -4.75 3.65
C MET A 68 1.79 -3.88 3.69
N LEU A 69 1.79 -2.75 2.98
CA LEU A 69 2.91 -1.80 3.00
C LEU A 69 3.18 -1.26 4.41
N ASN A 70 2.13 -0.83 5.12
CA ASN A 70 2.26 -0.35 6.49
C ASN A 70 2.76 -1.43 7.46
N SER A 71 2.38 -2.69 7.23
CA SER A 71 2.91 -3.80 8.01
C SER A 71 4.41 -3.95 7.83
N SER A 72 4.91 -3.83 6.58
CA SER A 72 6.35 -3.91 6.30
C SER A 72 7.17 -2.87 7.03
N ALA A 73 6.65 -1.67 7.27
CA ALA A 73 7.34 -0.67 8.08
C ALA A 73 7.67 -1.14 9.51
N ARG A 74 6.90 -2.08 10.08
CA ARG A 74 7.13 -2.60 11.44
C ARG A 74 8.22 -3.66 11.52
N TRP A 75 8.33 -4.53 10.51
CA TRP A 75 9.21 -5.70 10.56
C TRP A 75 10.40 -5.65 9.58
N TYR A 76 10.38 -4.76 8.59
CA TYR A 76 11.45 -4.66 7.59
C TYR A 76 12.79 -4.33 8.25
N ASN A 77 13.82 -5.10 7.93
CA ASN A 77 15.20 -4.90 8.40
C ASN A 77 16.08 -4.49 7.20
N PRO A 78 16.63 -3.25 7.17
CA PRO A 78 17.52 -2.80 6.10
C PRO A 78 18.80 -3.63 5.95
N GLU A 79 19.34 -4.14 7.05
CA GLU A 79 20.51 -5.04 7.06
C GLU A 79 20.13 -6.51 6.80
N GLY A 80 18.85 -6.75 6.49
CA GLY A 80 18.32 -8.07 6.17
C GLY A 80 18.66 -8.51 4.74
N SER A 81 18.33 -9.77 4.44
CA SER A 81 18.62 -10.38 3.14
C SER A 81 17.71 -9.94 1.99
N ARG A 82 16.64 -9.19 2.26
CA ARG A 82 15.69 -8.75 1.24
C ARG A 82 15.70 -7.25 1.10
N GLN A 83 15.84 -6.80 -0.14
CA GLN A 83 15.72 -5.42 -0.53
C GLN A 83 14.25 -4.98 -0.58
N PRO A 84 13.96 -3.69 -0.39
CA PRO A 84 12.60 -3.21 -0.41
C PRO A 84 11.87 -3.47 -1.75
N ALA A 85 12.61 -3.43 -2.87
CA ALA A 85 12.08 -3.74 -4.19
C ALA A 85 11.55 -5.19 -4.29
N GLU A 86 12.29 -6.16 -3.74
CA GLU A 86 11.89 -7.57 -3.73
C GLU A 86 10.59 -7.78 -2.93
N ILE A 87 10.41 -7.03 -1.84
CA ILE A 87 9.17 -7.07 -1.04
C ILE A 87 7.99 -6.50 -1.85
N ALA A 88 8.21 -5.40 -2.57
CA ALA A 88 7.18 -4.82 -3.44
C ALA A 88 6.76 -5.78 -4.55
N GLU A 89 7.71 -6.47 -5.17
CA GLU A 89 7.43 -7.49 -6.19
C GLU A 89 6.60 -8.64 -5.63
N ILE A 90 6.95 -9.14 -4.44
CA ILE A 90 6.17 -10.20 -3.77
C ILE A 90 4.72 -9.72 -3.51
N TYR A 91 4.53 -8.49 -3.06
CA TYR A 91 3.19 -7.93 -2.82
C TYR A 91 2.40 -7.76 -4.11
N ALA A 92 3.04 -7.25 -5.17
CA ALA A 92 2.44 -7.11 -6.48
C ALA A 92 2.02 -8.49 -7.02
N HIS A 93 2.90 -9.49 -6.95
CA HIS A 93 2.58 -10.86 -7.34
C HIS A 93 1.40 -11.42 -6.54
N LEU A 94 1.42 -11.32 -5.21
CA LEU A 94 0.33 -11.85 -4.37
C LEU A 94 -1.02 -11.24 -4.74
N LEU A 95 -1.06 -9.91 -4.91
CA LEU A 95 -2.29 -9.20 -5.28
C LEU A 95 -2.73 -9.53 -6.70
N LEU A 96 -1.82 -9.46 -7.68
CA LEU A 96 -2.15 -9.69 -9.09
C LEU A 96 -2.52 -11.15 -9.35
N TYR A 97 -1.83 -12.13 -8.78
CA TYR A 97 -2.22 -13.54 -8.86
C TYR A 97 -3.62 -13.76 -8.25
N GLY A 98 -3.88 -13.13 -7.10
CA GLY A 98 -5.17 -13.24 -6.41
C GLY A 98 -6.33 -12.57 -7.17
N LEU A 99 -6.06 -11.49 -7.90
CA LEU A 99 -7.06 -10.64 -8.54
C LEU A 99 -7.17 -10.83 -10.06
N SER A 100 -6.20 -11.47 -10.70
CA SER A 100 -6.18 -11.67 -12.14
C SER A 100 -7.40 -12.47 -12.62
N THR A 101 -7.97 -12.05 -13.74
CA THR A 101 -9.03 -12.77 -14.46
C THR A 101 -8.48 -13.94 -15.28
N SER A 102 -7.20 -13.87 -15.67
CA SER A 102 -6.48 -14.95 -16.33
C SER A 102 -5.67 -15.76 -15.31
N ARG A 103 -5.52 -17.07 -15.52
CA ARG A 103 -4.60 -17.88 -14.71
C ARG A 103 -3.17 -17.48 -15.11
N PRO A 104 -2.38 -16.85 -14.23
CA PRO A 104 -1.00 -16.51 -14.56
C PRO A 104 -0.21 -17.79 -14.88
N ALA A 105 0.64 -17.71 -15.90
CA ALA A 105 1.50 -18.82 -16.30
C ALA A 105 2.35 -19.26 -15.09
N SER A 106 2.32 -20.55 -14.80
CA SER A 106 3.05 -21.22 -13.73
C SER A 106 4.54 -21.30 -14.02
#